data_AF-A0A0C2GCP1-F1
#
_entry.id   AF-A0A0C2GCP1-F1
#
_cell.length_a   1.000
_cell.length_b   1.000
_cell.length_c   1.000
_cell.angle_alpha   90.00
_cell.angle_beta   90.00
_cell.angle_gamma   90.00
#
_symmetry.space_group_name_H-M   'P 1'
#
loop_
_entity.id
_entity.type
_entity.pdbx_description
1 polymer ?
#
loop_
_entity_poly.entity_id
_entity_poly.type
_entity_poly.pdbx_seq_one_letter_code
_entity_poly.pdbx_strand_id
1 'polypeptide(L)' 'MAVSLLVALTIPTLDSIRNQEFQRYDGWYNNLANRDWGSAGSRLHRDSPSNYEDGVYMMNLSLPSARVLSDLVFKGF' A
#
# COMPACT_ATOMS: atom_id res chain seq x y z
N MET A 1 -51.86 -15.98 -17.55
CA MET A 1 -50.79 -15.01 -17.86
C MET A 1 -50.11 -14.63 -16.56
N ALA A 2 -48.96 -15.21 -16.26
CA ALA A 2 -48.13 -14.77 -15.14
C ALA A 2 -46.72 -14.60 -15.72
N VAL A 3 -46.39 -13.37 -16.08
CA VAL A 3 -45.04 -13.00 -16.46
C VAL A 3 -44.30 -12.76 -15.15
N SER A 4 -43.65 -13.79 -14.62
CA SER A 4 -42.73 -13.63 -13.51
C SER A 4 -41.48 -12.93 -14.03
N LEU A 5 -41.34 -11.65 -13.68
CA LEU A 5 -40.16 -10.84 -13.94
C LEU A 5 -38.98 -11.45 -13.17
N LEU A 6 -38.11 -12.17 -13.88
CA LEU A 6 -36.84 -12.63 -13.33
C LEU A 6 -35.93 -11.40 -13.22
N VAL A 7 -35.90 -10.77 -12.05
CA VAL A 7 -34.79 -9.90 -11.68
C VAL A 7 -33.58 -10.80 -11.50
N ALA A 8 -32.85 -11.04 -12.58
CA ALA A 8 -31.53 -11.64 -12.55
C ALA A 8 -30.57 -10.61 -11.94
N LEU A 9 -30.62 -10.47 -10.61
CA LEU A 9 -29.43 -10.06 -9.86
C LEU A 9 -28.37 -11.10 -10.24
N THR A 10 -27.39 -10.68 -11.02
CA THR A 10 -26.30 -11.52 -11.53
C THR A 10 -25.43 -11.96 -10.35
N ILE A 11 -25.91 -12.93 -9.58
CA ILE A 11 -25.11 -13.64 -8.60
C ILE A 11 -24.15 -14.51 -9.41
N PRO A 12 -22.83 -14.24 -9.40
CA PRO A 12 -21.89 -15.09 -10.09
C PRO A 12 -22.01 -16.52 -9.52
N THR A 13 -22.08 -17.51 -10.42
CA THR A 13 -22.13 -18.91 -10.02
C THR A 13 -20.88 -19.26 -9.20
N LEU A 14 -20.98 -20.22 -8.27
CA LEU A 14 -19.85 -20.63 -7.43
C LEU A 14 -18.61 -21.04 -8.26
N ASP A 15 -18.83 -21.63 -9.44
CA ASP A 15 -17.77 -21.95 -10.41
C ASP A 15 -17.12 -20.69 -10.99
N SER A 16 -17.89 -19.65 -11.30
CA SER A 16 -17.36 -18.38 -11.80
C SER A 16 -16.48 -17.67 -10.76
N ILE A 17 -16.79 -17.81 -9.47
CA ILE A 17 -15.98 -17.25 -8.37
C ILE A 17 -14.67 -18.04 -8.21
N ARG A 18 -14.70 -19.36 -8.37
CA ARG A 18 -13.50 -20.22 -8.21
C ARG A 18 -12.53 -20.18 -9.39
N ASN A 19 -12.98 -19.72 -10.56
CA ASN A 19 -12.17 -19.65 -11.78
C ASN A 19 -11.37 -18.33 -11.93
N GLN A 20 -11.35 -17.49 -10.91
CA GLN A 20 -10.58 -16.24 -10.91
C GLN A 20 -9.36 -16.37 -9.99
N GLU A 21 -8.27 -15.72 -10.40
CA GLU A 21 -7.12 -15.55 -9.51
C GLU A 21 -7.47 -14.48 -8.46
N PHE A 22 -7.45 -14.88 -7.19
CA PHE A 22 -7.63 -13.95 -6.08
C PHE A 22 -6.31 -13.25 -5.76
N GLN A 23 -6.41 -11.97 -5.43
CA GLN A 23 -5.26 -11.21 -4.97
C GLN A 23 -4.65 -11.87 -3.72
N ARG A 24 -3.34 -12.08 -3.75
CA ARG A 24 -2.60 -12.67 -2.64
C ARG A 24 -2.48 -11.68 -1.47
N TYR A 25 -2.48 -12.21 -0.26
CA TYR A 25 -2.31 -11.41 0.96
C TYR A 25 -0.92 -10.77 1.10
N ASP A 26 0.09 -11.31 0.42
CA ASP A 26 1.49 -10.86 0.48
C ASP A 26 1.85 -9.83 -0.61
N GLY A 27 0.93 -9.54 -1.53
CA GLY A 27 1.12 -8.58 -2.63
C GLY A 27 2.02 -9.08 -3.77
N TRP A 28 2.55 -10.31 -3.70
CA TRP A 28 3.37 -10.87 -4.77
C TRP A 28 2.56 -11.12 -6.04
N TYR A 29 3.23 -11.14 -7.19
CA TYR A 29 2.68 -11.45 -8.51
C TYR A 29 1.61 -10.47 -9.03
N ASN A 30 1.34 -9.37 -8.32
CA ASN A 30 0.40 -8.35 -8.78
C ASN A 30 0.89 -7.62 -10.06
N ASN A 31 2.20 -7.45 -10.21
CA ASN A 31 2.80 -6.95 -11.44
C ASN A 31 3.41 -8.10 -12.25
N LEU A 32 3.07 -8.16 -13.54
CA LEU A 32 3.47 -9.25 -14.43
C LEU A 32 5.00 -9.33 -14.63
N ALA A 33 5.67 -8.19 -14.78
CA ALA A 33 7.10 -8.11 -15.07
C ALA A 33 7.96 -8.09 -13.79
N ASN A 34 7.47 -7.45 -12.73
CA ASN A 34 8.18 -7.24 -11.47
C ASN A 34 7.35 -7.75 -10.29
N ARG A 35 7.38 -9.07 -10.11
CA ARG A 35 6.48 -9.80 -9.20
C ARG A 35 6.56 -9.36 -7.73
N ASP A 36 7.66 -8.75 -7.33
CA ASP A 36 7.95 -8.30 -5.97
C ASP A 36 7.48 -6.86 -5.69
N TRP A 37 7.07 -6.09 -6.70
CA TRP A 37 6.63 -4.70 -6.52
C TRP A 37 5.37 -4.61 -5.66
N GLY A 38 5.48 -3.86 -4.56
CA GLY A 38 4.38 -3.68 -3.61
C GLY A 38 4.13 -4.90 -2.71
N SER A 39 5.01 -5.92 -2.78
CA SER A 39 4.93 -7.04 -1.85
C SER A 39 5.32 -6.63 -0.43
N ALA A 40 4.77 -7.33 0.56
CA ALA A 40 5.11 -7.09 1.96
C ALA A 40 6.62 -7.32 2.20
N GLY A 41 7.27 -6.37 2.87
CA GLY A 41 8.72 -6.38 3.12
C GLY A 41 9.58 -5.89 1.96
N SER A 42 9.01 -5.53 0.81
CA SER A 42 9.75 -4.86 -0.26
C SER A 42 10.22 -3.46 0.17
N ARG A 43 11.31 -2.98 -0.44
CA ARG A 43 11.88 -1.66 -0.13
C ARG A 43 10.93 -0.53 -0.56
N LEU A 44 10.89 0.55 0.22
CA LEU A 44 10.19 1.77 -0.18
C LEU A 44 10.93 2.46 -1.34
N HIS A 45 10.17 2.93 -2.31
CA HIS A 45 10.68 3.79 -3.38
C HIS A 45 11.10 5.15 -2.81
N ARG A 46 12.06 5.80 -3.46
CA ARG A 46 12.55 7.13 -3.07
C ARG A 46 12.53 8.05 -4.29
N ASP A 47 11.75 9.12 -4.23
CA ASP A 47 11.71 10.15 -5.26
C ASP A 47 12.95 11.07 -5.20
N SER A 48 13.61 11.14 -4.05
CA SER A 48 14.87 11.87 -3.84
C SER A 48 15.94 10.98 -3.17
N PRO A 49 17.24 11.28 -3.36
CA PRO A 49 18.30 10.55 -2.69
C PRO A 49 18.17 10.57 -1.16
N SER A 50 18.63 9.52 -0.49
CA SER A 50 18.69 9.49 0.97
C SER A 50 19.72 10.49 1.50
N ASN A 51 19.36 11.20 2.57
CA ASN A 51 20.23 12.18 3.23
C ASN A 51 20.59 11.72 4.66
N TYR A 52 21.64 10.92 4.77
CA TYR A 52 22.20 10.45 6.03
C TYR A 52 23.49 11.21 6.35
N GLU A 53 23.85 11.30 7.63
CA GLU A 53 25.04 12.03 8.09
C GLU A 53 26.33 11.45 7.51
N ASP A 54 26.43 10.12 7.47
CA ASP A 54 27.54 9.36 6.87
C ASP A 54 27.31 9.03 5.38
N GLY A 55 26.19 9.49 4.81
CA GLY A 55 25.75 9.15 3.46
C GLY A 55 25.17 7.74 3.30
N VAL A 56 25.07 6.93 4.36
CA VAL A 56 24.66 5.52 4.28
C VAL A 56 23.46 5.21 5.19
N TYR A 57 23.58 5.38 6.50
CA TYR A 57 22.51 5.00 7.44
C TYR A 57 22.46 5.83 8.72
N MET A 58 23.49 6.61 9.05
CA MET A 58 23.51 7.38 10.29
C MET A 58 22.52 8.55 10.21
N MET A 59 21.66 8.65 11.23
CA MET A 59 20.72 9.76 11.35
C MET A 59 21.47 11.04 11.68
N ASN A 60 21.12 12.14 11.01
CA ASN A 60 21.71 13.44 11.27
C ASN A 60 21.28 13.99 12.64
N LEU A 61 22.23 14.09 13.58
CA LEU A 61 22.01 14.60 14.93
C LEU A 61 22.27 16.11 15.10
N SER A 62 22.72 16.79 14.05
CA SER A 62 22.95 18.25 14.08
C SER A 62 21.67 19.09 13.96
N LEU A 63 20.53 18.44 13.70
CA LEU A 63 19.23 19.10 13.55
C LEU A 63 18.57 19.38 14.92
N PRO A 64 17.64 20.37 15.00
CA PRO A 64 16.91 20.64 16.23
C PRO A 64 16.12 19.43 16.73
N SER A 65 15.90 19.37 18.05
CA SER A 65 15.09 18.33 18.68
C SER A 65 13.69 18.25 18.05
N ALA A 66 13.28 17.05 17.64
CA ALA A 66 11.96 16.79 17.08
C ALA A 66 10.82 17.22 18.02
N ARG A 67 11.01 17.10 19.34
CA ARG A 67 10.01 17.52 20.33
C ARG A 67 9.84 19.04 20.37
N VAL A 68 10.94 19.78 20.30
CA VAL A 68 10.91 21.26 20.27
C VAL A 68 10.22 21.75 19.01
N LEU A 69 10.53 21.16 17.84
CA LEU A 69 9.83 21.49 16.59
C LEU A 69 8.34 21.16 16.67
N SER A 70 7.98 20.03 17.28
CA SER A 70 6.58 19.66 17.45
C SER A 70 5.80 20.64 18.31
N ASP A 71 6.38 21.10 19.43
CA ASP A 71 5.73 22.08 20.29
C ASP A 71 5.66 23.47 19.65
N LEU A 72 6.68 23.87 18.91
CA LEU A 72 6.72 25.17 18.24
C LEU A 72 5.70 25.26 17.09
N VAL A 73 5.54 24.18 16.32
CA VAL A 73 4.76 24.18 15.07
C VAL A 73 3.33 23.67 15.28
N PHE A 74 3.15 22.62 16.09
CA PHE A 74 1.89 21.88 16.17
C PHE A 74 1.14 22.05 17.48
N LYS A 75 1.72 22.70 18.49
CA LYS A 75 1.00 22.96 19.74
C LYS A 75 -0.01 24.08 19.48
N GLY A 76 -1.28 23.69 19.41
CA GLY A 76 -2.40 24.62 19.42
C GLY A 76 -2.43 25.44 20.71
N PHE A 77 -3.24 26.50 20.70
CA PHE A 77 -3.46 27.37 21.86
C PHE A 77 -4.15 26.64 23.01
#